data_AF-A0A8S0TCP1-F1
#
_entry.id   AF-A0A8S0TCP1-F1
#
_cell.length_a   1.000
_cell.length_b   1.000
_cell.length_c   1.000
_cell.angle_alpha   90.00
_cell.angle_beta   90.00
_cell.angle_gamma   90.00
#
_symmetry.space_group_name_H-M   'P 1'
#
loop_
_entity.id
_entity.type
_entity.pdbx_description
1 polymer ?
#
loop_
_entity_poly.entity_id
_entity_poly.type
_entity_poly.pdbx_seq_one_letter_code
_entity_poly.pdbx_strand_id
1 'polypeptide(L)'
;MALSNTAALSSKSILQSQSLFPASLSQNHSTLSVNPTNSIRHPISAVHAAEPAKTPIISNKKQTASAPSSAAKWAPESWKTKKVLQLPEYPDAAELESVLKTLEAYPPLVFAGEVRSLEERLGEAALGKAFLLQGGDCAESFKEFSANYIRDTFRILLQMSVVLTFGGQMPVVKVGRMAGQFAKPRSDPFEEKDGIKLPSYKGDNINGDTFDEKSRIPDPHRMIRAYSQAASTLNLLRAFATGGYAAMQRVTQWNLDFVEHSEQGD
;
A
#
# COMPACT_ATOMS: atom_id res chain seq x y z
N MET A 1 18.27 59.22 -32.13
CA MET A 1 19.06 58.16 -32.77
C MET A 1 18.09 57.00 -33.00
N ALA A 2 17.40 56.84 -34.14
CA ALA A 2 17.89 56.56 -35.51
C ALA A 2 18.94 55.43 -35.49
N LEU A 3 18.83 54.26 -36.12
CA LEU A 3 17.92 53.62 -37.09
C LEU A 3 18.15 52.09 -36.91
N SER A 4 17.10 51.26 -36.77
CA SER A 4 16.68 50.23 -37.74
C SER A 4 17.73 49.71 -38.71
N ASN A 5 17.91 48.38 -38.77
CA ASN A 5 18.18 47.74 -40.06
C ASN A 5 17.41 46.42 -40.21
N THR A 6 16.82 46.31 -41.38
CA THR A 6 15.83 45.34 -41.89
C THR A 6 16.44 44.55 -43.04
N ALA A 7 16.12 43.26 -43.16
CA ALA A 7 15.88 42.52 -44.41
C ALA A 7 15.41 41.10 -44.01
N ALA A 8 14.16 40.67 -44.16
CA ALA A 8 13.30 40.55 -45.34
C ALA A 8 13.80 39.53 -46.38
N LEU A 9 13.05 38.43 -46.52
CA LEU A 9 12.48 37.81 -47.75
C LEU A 9 12.06 36.37 -47.37
N SER A 10 10.76 35.99 -47.30
CA SER A 10 9.79 35.87 -48.40
C SER A 10 10.24 34.77 -49.39
N SER A 11 9.50 33.72 -49.78
CA SER A 11 8.06 33.43 -49.74
C SER A 11 7.76 32.23 -50.68
N LYS A 12 6.63 31.53 -50.45
CA LYS A 12 5.87 30.58 -51.34
C LYS A 12 6.51 29.19 -51.58
N SER A 13 5.78 28.06 -51.65
CA SER A 13 4.45 27.71 -52.20
C SER A 13 4.04 26.34 -51.59
N ILE A 14 2.85 26.10 -51.01
CA ILE A 14 1.53 25.73 -51.61
C ILE A 14 1.57 24.66 -52.72
N LEU A 15 0.99 23.47 -52.40
CA LEU A 15 0.23 22.51 -53.23
C LEU A 15 -0.08 21.31 -52.29
N GLN A 16 -1.25 21.18 -51.66
CA GLN A 16 -2.59 20.79 -52.15
C GLN A 16 -2.71 19.31 -52.57
N SER A 17 -3.52 18.58 -51.78
CA SER A 17 -4.37 17.42 -52.08
C SER A 17 -3.75 16.13 -52.65
N GLN A 18 -3.95 15.00 -51.97
CA GLN A 18 -5.00 14.01 -52.32
C GLN A 18 -4.94 12.78 -51.42
N SER A 19 -6.12 12.35 -50.96
CA SER A 19 -6.43 11.04 -50.40
C SER A 19 -6.32 9.96 -51.47
N LEU A 20 -5.62 8.87 -51.18
CA LEU A 20 -5.68 7.65 -51.98
C LEU A 20 -5.74 6.43 -51.06
N PHE A 21 -6.96 5.90 -50.90
CA PHE A 21 -7.21 4.51 -50.57
C PHE A 21 -6.75 3.62 -51.74
N PRO A 22 -6.21 2.42 -51.46
CA PRO A 22 -6.39 1.28 -52.35
C PRO A 22 -7.40 0.29 -51.75
N ALA A 23 -8.13 -0.33 -52.68
CA ALA A 23 -9.24 -1.23 -52.47
C ALA A 23 -8.85 -2.63 -51.99
N SER A 24 -9.82 -3.24 -51.32
CA SER A 24 -10.15 -4.68 -51.20
C SER A 24 -9.11 -5.72 -51.65
N LEU A 25 -8.63 -6.50 -50.68
CA LEU A 25 -8.28 -7.90 -50.88
C LEU A 25 -9.21 -8.77 -50.03
N SER A 26 -10.03 -9.54 -50.75
CA SER A 26 -10.82 -10.65 -50.24
C SER A 26 -9.89 -11.69 -49.59
N GLN A 27 -10.07 -11.95 -48.30
CA GLN A 27 -9.64 -13.20 -47.68
C GLN A 27 -10.82 -13.83 -46.96
N ASN A 28 -11.28 -14.94 -47.54
CA ASN A 28 -12.13 -15.93 -46.92
C ASN A 28 -11.45 -16.44 -45.66
N HIS A 29 -12.04 -16.18 -44.49
CA HIS A 29 -11.81 -17.01 -43.32
C HIS A 29 -13.14 -17.51 -42.78
N SER A 30 -13.24 -18.84 -42.87
CA SER A 30 -14.28 -19.74 -42.42
C SER A 30 -14.93 -19.32 -41.10
N THR A 31 -16.24 -19.21 -41.11
CA THR A 31 -17.08 -19.16 -39.91
C THR A 31 -16.99 -20.47 -39.17
N LEU A 32 -16.13 -20.54 -38.14
CA LEU A 32 -16.21 -21.58 -37.12
C LEU A 32 -17.35 -21.23 -36.17
N SER A 33 -18.49 -21.85 -36.43
CA SER A 33 -19.62 -21.92 -35.51
C SER A 33 -19.20 -22.74 -34.28
N VAL A 34 -18.99 -22.07 -33.15
CA VAL A 34 -18.78 -22.74 -31.86
C VAL A 34 -20.14 -22.78 -31.14
N ASN A 35 -20.71 -23.98 -31.06
CA ASN A 35 -21.88 -24.26 -30.24
C ASN A 35 -21.60 -23.88 -28.78
N PRO A 36 -22.53 -23.19 -28.08
CA PRO A 36 -22.39 -22.97 -26.65
C PRO A 36 -22.65 -24.31 -25.93
N THR A 37 -21.58 -24.95 -25.45
CA THR A 37 -21.70 -26.03 -24.48
C THR A 37 -22.13 -25.44 -23.14
N ASN A 38 -23.22 -25.99 -22.59
CA ASN A 38 -23.76 -25.66 -21.27
C ASN A 38 -22.67 -25.82 -20.19
N SER A 39 -22.04 -24.72 -19.81
CA SER A 39 -21.24 -24.67 -18.59
C SER A 39 -22.20 -24.59 -17.40
N ILE A 40 -22.30 -25.70 -16.67
CA ILE A 40 -23.01 -25.77 -15.39
C ILE A 40 -22.28 -24.81 -14.43
N ARG A 41 -22.88 -23.64 -14.20
CA ARG A 41 -22.44 -22.70 -13.16
C ARG A 41 -22.77 -23.32 -11.81
N HIS A 42 -21.78 -23.92 -11.14
CA HIS A 42 -21.90 -24.21 -9.72
C HIS A 42 -21.69 -22.92 -8.93
N PRO A 43 -22.67 -22.43 -8.17
CA PRO A 43 -22.44 -21.35 -7.22
C PRO A 43 -21.46 -21.85 -6.16
N ILE A 44 -20.40 -21.09 -5.91
CA ILE A 44 -19.50 -21.29 -4.77
C ILE A 44 -20.35 -21.03 -3.52
N SER A 45 -20.79 -22.12 -2.88
CA SER A 45 -21.58 -22.07 -1.65
C SER A 45 -20.61 -21.90 -0.47
N ALA A 46 -20.70 -20.75 0.21
CA ALA A 46 -19.94 -20.50 1.43
C ALA A 46 -20.27 -21.58 2.48
N VAL A 47 -19.24 -22.22 3.02
CA VAL A 47 -19.37 -23.30 3.99
C VAL A 47 -19.84 -22.72 5.32
N HIS A 48 -20.92 -23.31 5.83
CA HIS A 48 -21.66 -23.08 7.08
C HIS A 48 -21.08 -22.13 8.14
N ALA A 49 -21.83 -21.07 8.44
CA ALA A 49 -21.81 -20.43 9.76
C ALA A 49 -22.54 -21.32 10.78
N ALA A 50 -21.94 -21.54 11.95
CA ALA A 50 -22.48 -22.37 13.01
C ALA A 50 -23.83 -21.84 13.54
N GLU A 51 -24.83 -22.72 13.62
CA GLU A 51 -26.14 -22.42 14.20
C GLU A 51 -26.07 -22.28 15.73
N PRO A 52 -26.80 -21.33 16.34
CA PRO A 52 -26.84 -21.20 17.79
C PRO A 52 -27.84 -22.18 18.42
N ALA A 53 -27.39 -22.90 19.44
CA ALA A 53 -28.19 -23.84 20.23
C ALA A 53 -29.35 -23.15 20.97
N LYS A 54 -30.55 -23.76 20.92
CA LYS A 54 -31.73 -23.40 21.70
C LYS A 54 -31.92 -24.37 22.86
N THR A 55 -31.81 -23.89 24.11
CA THR A 55 -32.47 -24.51 25.27
C THR A 55 -32.81 -23.42 26.30
N PRO A 56 -34.04 -23.37 26.86
CA PRO A 56 -34.46 -22.32 27.77
C PRO A 56 -34.07 -22.65 29.22
N ILE A 57 -33.55 -21.67 29.97
CA ILE A 57 -33.45 -21.78 31.43
C ILE A 57 -34.13 -20.56 32.07
N ILE A 58 -34.95 -20.93 33.05
CA ILE A 58 -35.96 -20.14 33.76
C ILE A 58 -35.33 -19.03 34.61
N SER A 59 -36.11 -17.96 34.70
CA SER A 59 -35.89 -16.69 35.38
C SER A 59 -35.54 -16.83 36.86
N ASN A 60 -34.59 -16.02 37.34
CA ASN A 60 -34.70 -15.47 38.69
C ASN A 60 -34.27 -14.00 38.71
N LYS A 61 -35.19 -13.15 39.16
CA LYS A 61 -35.10 -11.68 39.20
C LYS A 61 -34.21 -11.27 40.37
N LYS A 62 -33.12 -10.53 40.11
CA LYS A 62 -32.50 -9.64 41.11
C LYS A 62 -32.14 -8.31 40.48
N GLN A 63 -32.52 -7.26 41.17
CA GLN A 63 -32.65 -5.88 40.72
C GLN A 63 -31.33 -5.24 40.26
N THR A 64 -31.40 -4.65 39.06
CA THR A 64 -30.87 -3.34 38.65
C THR A 64 -29.62 -2.82 39.36
N ALA A 65 -28.47 -2.98 38.69
CA ALA A 65 -27.45 -1.96 38.64
C ALA A 65 -27.43 -1.39 37.22
N SER A 66 -27.76 -0.11 37.09
CA SER A 66 -27.69 0.64 35.85
C SER A 66 -26.30 0.52 35.22
N ALA A 67 -26.23 -0.06 34.03
CA ALA A 67 -25.03 -0.02 33.22
C ALA A 67 -24.65 1.45 32.97
N PRO A 68 -23.43 1.92 33.26
CA PRO A 68 -22.97 3.17 32.72
C PRO A 68 -22.55 2.90 31.27
N SER A 69 -23.50 2.82 30.34
CA SER A 69 -23.17 2.85 28.91
C SER A 69 -23.23 4.29 28.39
N SER A 70 -22.46 5.18 29.00
CA SER A 70 -21.90 6.27 28.19
C SER A 70 -20.78 5.62 27.39
N ALA A 71 -21.07 5.17 26.17
CA ALA A 71 -20.01 4.90 25.21
C ALA A 71 -19.14 6.16 25.17
N ALA A 72 -17.92 6.08 25.71
CA ALA A 72 -17.03 7.22 25.78
C ALA A 72 -16.91 7.79 24.36
N LYS A 73 -17.15 9.10 24.21
CA LYS A 73 -17.04 9.76 22.90
C LYS A 73 -15.65 9.50 22.34
N TRP A 74 -15.58 9.07 21.08
CA TRP A 74 -14.32 8.81 20.42
C TRP A 74 -13.48 10.10 20.35
N ALA A 75 -12.19 9.97 20.68
CA ALA A 75 -11.18 10.99 20.53
C ALA A 75 -9.83 10.32 20.26
N PRO A 76 -8.84 11.01 19.64
CA PRO A 76 -7.51 10.44 19.37
C PRO A 76 -6.84 9.82 20.60
N GLU A 77 -7.09 10.35 21.79
CA GLU A 77 -6.50 9.87 23.06
C GLU A 77 -7.30 8.76 23.76
N SER A 78 -8.51 8.45 23.27
CA SER A 78 -9.43 7.53 23.96
C SER A 78 -8.88 6.10 24.10
N TRP A 79 -7.96 5.68 23.23
CA TRP A 79 -7.33 4.36 23.28
C TRP A 79 -6.43 4.18 24.51
N LYS A 80 -5.87 5.25 25.08
CA LYS A 80 -4.98 5.17 26.27
C LYS A 80 -5.68 4.61 27.51
N THR A 81 -7.02 4.63 27.54
CA THR A 81 -7.84 4.05 28.61
C THR A 81 -8.11 2.56 28.44
N LYS A 82 -7.67 1.96 27.32
CA LYS A 82 -7.92 0.56 26.98
C LYS A 82 -6.68 -0.28 27.30
N LYS A 83 -6.89 -1.60 27.47
CA LYS A 83 -5.78 -2.55 27.58
C LYS A 83 -5.02 -2.58 26.25
N VAL A 84 -3.73 -2.28 26.31
CA VAL A 84 -2.82 -2.22 25.17
C VAL A 84 -1.70 -3.23 25.36
N LEU A 85 -1.26 -3.83 24.26
CA LEU A 85 -0.17 -4.80 24.23
C LEU A 85 0.95 -4.26 23.33
N GLN A 86 2.14 -4.83 23.46
CA GLN A 86 3.29 -4.59 22.58
C GLN A 86 3.94 -3.19 22.63
N LEU A 87 3.37 -2.23 23.37
CA LEU A 87 3.97 -0.91 23.53
C LEU A 87 5.41 -0.99 24.05
N PRO A 88 6.31 -0.11 23.57
CA PRO A 88 7.61 0.09 24.19
C PRO A 88 7.47 0.80 25.54
N GLU A 89 8.42 0.51 26.43
CA GLU A 89 8.61 1.25 27.68
C GLU A 89 9.79 2.20 27.45
N TYR A 90 9.51 3.48 27.27
CA TYR A 90 10.54 4.50 27.10
C TYR A 90 11.10 4.93 28.47
N PRO A 91 12.42 5.10 28.61
CA PRO A 91 13.04 5.42 29.89
C PRO A 91 12.71 6.85 30.38
N ASP A 92 12.53 7.80 29.47
CA ASP A 92 12.18 9.19 29.77
C ASP A 92 10.82 9.57 29.16
N ALA A 93 9.85 9.81 30.04
CA ALA A 93 8.50 10.20 29.64
C ALA A 93 8.41 11.67 29.14
N ALA A 94 9.28 12.56 29.64
CA ALA A 94 9.32 13.95 29.20
C ALA A 94 9.93 14.07 27.80
N GLU A 95 10.96 13.26 27.50
CA GLU A 95 11.53 13.14 26.17
C GLU A 95 10.51 12.61 25.17
N LEU A 96 9.79 11.54 25.54
CA LEU A 96 8.70 10.99 24.72
C LEU A 96 7.64 12.07 24.40
N GLU A 97 7.17 12.80 25.40
CA GLU A 97 6.16 13.86 25.23
C GLU A 97 6.67 15.00 24.32
N SER A 98 7.95 15.36 24.44
CA SER A 98 8.59 16.35 23.56
C SER A 98 8.60 15.90 22.09
N VAL A 99 8.92 14.63 21.85
CA VAL A 99 8.88 14.06 20.50
C VAL A 99 7.46 13.99 19.95
N LEU A 100 6.48 13.59 20.76
CA LEU A 100 5.07 13.54 20.34
C LEU A 100 4.55 14.92 19.92
N LYS A 101 4.85 15.98 20.69
CA LYS A 101 4.52 17.37 20.32
C LYS A 101 5.19 17.81 19.02
N THR A 102 6.42 17.37 18.79
CA THR A 102 7.14 17.65 17.54
C THR A 102 6.43 17.01 16.35
N LEU A 103 6.01 15.75 16.47
CA LEU A 103 5.28 15.04 15.41
C LEU A 103 3.88 15.61 15.17
N GLU A 104 3.19 16.06 16.21
CA GLU A 104 1.88 16.71 16.09
C GLU A 104 1.95 18.01 15.27
N ALA A 105 3.07 18.74 15.34
CA ALA A 105 3.31 19.95 14.57
C ALA A 105 3.72 19.68 13.11
N TYR A 106 4.08 18.45 12.76
CA TYR A 106 4.52 18.11 11.40
C TYR A 106 3.35 17.95 10.43
N PRO A 107 3.56 18.24 9.13
CA PRO A 107 2.54 17.99 8.11
C PRO A 107 2.14 16.50 8.05
N PRO A 108 0.86 16.19 7.77
CA PRO A 108 0.43 14.81 7.60
C PRO A 108 1.05 14.19 6.33
N LEU A 109 1.29 12.87 6.37
CA LEU A 109 1.80 12.12 5.21
C LEU A 109 0.78 12.01 4.07
N VAL A 110 -0.51 11.92 4.41
CA VAL A 110 -1.61 11.73 3.46
C VAL A 110 -2.73 12.73 3.74
N PHE A 111 -3.45 13.10 2.69
CA PHE A 111 -4.61 13.97 2.79
C PHE A 111 -5.89 13.15 3.02
N ALA A 112 -6.85 13.70 3.78
CA ALA A 112 -8.09 13.01 4.12
C ALA A 112 -8.92 12.59 2.87
N GLY A 113 -8.83 13.35 1.77
CA GLY A 113 -9.47 12.99 0.51
C GLY A 113 -8.90 11.71 -0.12
N GLU A 114 -7.61 11.44 0.06
CA GLU A 114 -6.97 10.22 -0.45
C GLU A 114 -7.45 8.99 0.33
N VAL A 115 -7.63 9.13 1.64
CA VAL A 115 -8.17 8.07 2.50
C VAL A 115 -9.61 7.73 2.12
N ARG A 116 -10.46 8.75 1.88
CA ARG A 116 -11.84 8.53 1.41
C ARG A 116 -11.88 7.85 0.04
N SER A 117 -11.01 8.27 -0.88
CA SER A 117 -10.92 7.61 -2.19
C SER A 117 -10.46 6.15 -2.07
N LEU A 118 -9.53 5.84 -1.14
CA LEU A 118 -9.15 4.46 -0.86
C LEU A 118 -10.32 3.66 -0.26
N GLU A 119 -11.06 4.23 0.69
CA GLU A 119 -12.23 3.61 1.31
C GLU A 119 -13.28 3.23 0.26
N GLU A 120 -13.63 4.13 -0.66
CA GLU A 120 -14.55 3.86 -1.77
C GLU A 120 -14.08 2.68 -2.63
N ARG A 121 -12.78 2.65 -2.98
CA ARG A 121 -12.18 1.58 -3.79
C ARG A 121 -12.13 0.24 -3.05
N LEU A 122 -11.89 0.26 -1.74
CA LEU A 122 -11.98 -0.94 -0.90
C LEU A 122 -13.43 -1.43 -0.79
N GLY A 123 -14.40 -0.53 -0.78
CA GLY A 123 -15.82 -0.86 -0.88
C GLY A 123 -16.15 -1.62 -2.17
N GLU A 124 -15.64 -1.15 -3.31
CA GLU A 124 -15.81 -1.86 -4.59
C GLU A 124 -15.15 -3.25 -4.57
N ALA A 125 -13.99 -3.39 -3.92
CA ALA A 125 -13.35 -4.70 -3.74
C ALA A 125 -14.16 -5.65 -2.84
N ALA A 126 -14.74 -5.12 -1.75
CA ALA A 126 -15.62 -5.89 -0.87
C ALA A 126 -16.90 -6.37 -1.57
N LEU A 127 -17.36 -5.62 -2.59
CA LEU A 127 -18.49 -6.00 -3.45
C LEU A 127 -18.09 -6.92 -4.63
N GLY A 128 -16.83 -7.35 -4.71
CA GLY A 128 -16.34 -8.22 -5.77
C GLY A 128 -16.16 -7.55 -7.14
N LYS A 129 -16.15 -6.21 -7.19
CA LYS A 129 -15.98 -5.42 -8.42
C LYS A 129 -14.53 -4.99 -8.66
N ALA A 130 -13.65 -5.19 -7.69
CA ALA A 130 -12.23 -4.93 -7.77
C ALA A 130 -11.45 -5.94 -6.92
N PHE A 131 -10.15 -6.04 -7.13
CA PHE A 131 -9.25 -6.89 -6.36
C PHE A 131 -8.25 -6.05 -5.56
N LEU A 132 -8.00 -6.39 -4.30
CA LEU A 132 -6.98 -5.72 -3.47
C LEU A 132 -5.64 -6.44 -3.58
N LEU A 133 -4.63 -5.73 -4.08
CA LEU A 133 -3.23 -6.13 -4.01
C LEU A 133 -2.52 -5.27 -2.95
N GLN A 134 -2.13 -5.89 -1.84
CA GLN A 134 -1.31 -5.27 -0.81
C GLN A 134 0.03 -5.99 -0.69
N GLY A 135 1.14 -5.26 -0.80
CA GLY A 135 2.48 -5.86 -0.80
C GLY A 135 3.58 -4.85 -0.48
N GLY A 136 4.75 -5.35 -0.08
CA GLY A 136 5.90 -4.57 0.35
C GLY A 136 6.56 -5.24 1.56
N ASP A 137 7.32 -4.47 2.33
CA ASP A 137 8.23 -5.05 3.31
C ASP A 137 7.51 -5.62 4.53
N CYS A 138 8.15 -6.62 5.14
CA CYS A 138 7.73 -7.12 6.44
C CYS A 138 7.89 -6.02 7.51
N ALA A 139 9.10 -5.44 7.56
CA ALA A 139 9.44 -4.27 8.34
C ALA A 139 10.46 -3.43 7.55
N GLU A 140 10.16 -2.16 7.32
CA GLU A 140 11.11 -1.21 6.72
C GLU A 140 12.28 -0.95 7.68
N SER A 141 13.48 -0.79 7.13
CA SER A 141 14.69 -0.43 7.89
C SER A 141 15.21 0.96 7.52
N PHE A 142 15.80 1.64 8.49
CA PHE A 142 16.53 2.88 8.31
C PHE A 142 17.87 2.66 7.59
N LYS A 143 18.40 1.44 7.56
CA LYS A 143 19.64 1.09 6.84
C LYS A 143 19.39 0.88 5.36
N GLU A 144 18.21 0.37 5.00
CA GLU A 144 17.82 0.02 3.64
C GLU A 144 17.05 1.15 2.94
N PHE A 145 17.37 2.40 3.28
CA PHE A 145 16.72 3.56 2.69
C PHE A 145 17.42 4.01 1.40
N SER A 146 16.92 3.54 0.25
CA SER A 146 17.43 3.97 -1.06
C SER A 146 16.32 4.13 -2.10
N ALA A 147 16.54 5.06 -3.04
CA ALA A 147 15.59 5.29 -4.15
C ALA A 147 15.44 4.05 -5.06
N ASN A 148 16.51 3.29 -5.26
CA ASN A 148 16.48 2.05 -6.05
C ASN A 148 15.58 1.00 -5.39
N TYR A 149 15.74 0.80 -4.08
CA TYR A 149 14.92 -0.16 -3.33
C TYR A 149 13.43 0.20 -3.40
N ILE A 150 13.09 1.47 -3.13
CA ILE A 150 11.71 1.97 -3.23
C ILE A 150 11.15 1.77 -4.64
N ARG A 151 11.94 2.11 -5.67
CA ARG A 151 11.55 1.93 -7.08
C ARG A 151 11.29 0.46 -7.41
N ASP A 152 12.17 -0.44 -6.97
CA ASP A 152 12.11 -1.85 -7.34
C ASP A 152 10.93 -2.54 -6.66
N THR A 153 10.66 -2.25 -5.37
CA THR A 153 9.45 -2.70 -4.68
C THR A 153 8.18 -2.14 -5.34
N PHE A 154 8.19 -0.86 -5.73
CA PHE A 154 7.07 -0.26 -6.46
C PHE A 154 6.84 -0.92 -7.83
N ARG A 155 7.92 -1.21 -8.58
CA ARG A 155 7.88 -1.91 -9.87
C ARG A 155 7.24 -3.28 -9.73
N ILE A 156 7.64 -4.08 -8.74
CA ILE A 156 7.07 -5.40 -8.48
C ILE A 156 5.57 -5.30 -8.24
N LEU A 157 5.13 -4.34 -7.40
CA LEU A 157 3.71 -4.13 -7.13
C LEU A 157 2.92 -3.77 -8.40
N LEU A 158 3.51 -2.96 -9.29
CA LEU A 158 2.91 -2.63 -10.58
C LEU A 158 2.83 -3.85 -11.52
N GLN A 159 3.90 -4.64 -11.64
CA GLN A 159 3.93 -5.85 -12.47
C GLN A 159 2.84 -6.85 -12.03
N MET A 160 2.79 -7.18 -10.74
CA MET A 160 1.75 -8.04 -10.18
C MET A 160 0.35 -7.48 -10.46
N SER A 161 0.16 -6.16 -10.32
CA SER A 161 -1.14 -5.53 -10.56
C SER A 161 -1.62 -5.69 -12.00
N VAL A 162 -0.72 -5.65 -12.99
CA VAL A 162 -1.09 -5.79 -14.40
C VAL A 162 -1.46 -7.23 -14.71
N VAL A 163 -0.69 -8.20 -14.21
CA VAL A 163 -1.00 -9.63 -14.36
C VAL A 163 -2.37 -9.95 -13.74
N LEU A 164 -2.62 -9.48 -12.52
CA LEU A 164 -3.91 -9.67 -11.83
C LEU A 164 -5.08 -8.96 -12.53
N THR A 165 -4.85 -7.75 -13.07
CA THR A 165 -5.87 -7.03 -13.83
C THR A 165 -6.26 -7.80 -15.09
N PHE A 166 -5.28 -8.34 -15.82
CA PHE A 166 -5.53 -9.11 -17.04
C PHE A 166 -6.20 -10.46 -16.74
N GLY A 167 -5.67 -11.23 -15.80
CA GLY A 167 -6.22 -12.54 -15.45
C GLY A 167 -7.58 -12.49 -14.75
N GLY A 168 -7.80 -11.49 -13.90
CA GLY A 168 -9.05 -11.30 -13.17
C GLY A 168 -10.12 -10.49 -13.92
N GLN A 169 -9.76 -9.85 -15.04
CA GLN A 169 -10.63 -8.96 -15.82
C GLN A 169 -11.33 -7.89 -14.97
N MET A 170 -10.67 -7.41 -13.92
CA MET A 170 -11.23 -6.42 -13.00
C MET A 170 -10.15 -5.46 -12.49
N PRO A 171 -10.54 -4.25 -12.04
CA PRO A 171 -9.61 -3.28 -11.48
C PRO A 171 -8.86 -3.81 -10.25
N VAL A 172 -7.56 -3.51 -10.16
CA VAL A 172 -6.74 -3.81 -8.97
C VAL A 172 -6.45 -2.55 -8.15
N VAL A 173 -6.89 -2.55 -6.89
CA VAL A 173 -6.52 -1.58 -5.86
C VAL A 173 -5.14 -1.94 -5.31
N LYS A 174 -4.17 -1.03 -5.45
CA LYS A 174 -2.77 -1.25 -5.07
C LYS A 174 -2.50 -0.54 -3.75
N VAL A 175 -2.00 -1.27 -2.74
CA VAL A 175 -1.63 -0.73 -1.42
C VAL A 175 -0.21 -1.18 -1.08
N GLY A 176 0.70 -0.23 -0.92
CA GLY A 176 2.09 -0.52 -0.53
C GLY A 176 2.22 -0.68 0.99
N ARG A 177 2.93 -1.71 1.44
CA ARG A 177 3.54 -1.76 2.78
C ARG A 177 4.85 -0.99 2.74
N MET A 178 4.75 0.33 2.65
CA MET A 178 5.87 1.26 2.44
C MET A 178 5.57 2.59 3.13
N ALA A 179 6.60 3.37 3.45
CA ALA A 179 6.48 4.68 4.08
C ALA A 179 5.82 4.66 5.48
N GLY A 180 6.12 3.66 6.30
CA GLY A 180 5.67 3.64 7.70
C GLY A 180 5.74 2.30 8.43
N GLN A 181 6.15 1.21 7.77
CA GLN A 181 6.15 -0.14 8.33
C GLN A 181 7.38 -0.40 9.21
N PHE A 182 7.68 0.50 10.15
CA PHE A 182 8.90 0.48 10.96
C PHE A 182 8.75 -0.18 12.35
N ALA A 183 7.56 -0.67 12.70
CA ALA A 183 7.30 -1.33 13.97
C ALA A 183 6.85 -2.78 13.75
N LYS A 184 7.26 -3.67 14.66
CA LYS A 184 6.90 -5.10 14.63
C LYS A 184 6.53 -5.62 16.02
N PRO A 185 5.45 -6.41 16.13
CA PRO A 185 5.13 -7.10 17.38
C PRO A 185 6.13 -8.23 17.64
N ARG A 186 6.28 -8.61 18.90
CA ARG A 186 7.15 -9.73 19.32
C ARG A 186 6.39 -10.67 20.24
N SER A 187 6.57 -11.96 20.02
CA SER A 187 6.01 -13.01 20.88
C SER A 187 6.62 -12.98 22.28
N ASP A 188 7.94 -12.74 22.35
CA ASP A 188 8.67 -12.60 23.60
C ASP A 188 9.24 -11.17 23.73
N PRO A 189 9.01 -10.47 24.86
CA PRO A 189 9.62 -9.17 25.13
C PRO A 189 11.15 -9.20 25.19
N PHE A 190 11.77 -10.37 25.40
CA PHE A 190 13.23 -10.53 25.45
C PHE A 190 13.77 -11.45 24.36
N GLU A 191 15.02 -11.22 23.99
CA GLU A 191 15.81 -12.03 23.08
C GLU A 191 17.07 -12.45 23.83
N GLU A 192 17.36 -13.75 23.85
CA GLU A 192 18.54 -14.31 24.51
C GLU A 192 19.50 -14.89 23.47
N LYS A 193 20.77 -14.50 23.56
CA LYS A 193 21.88 -15.02 22.74
C LYS A 193 23.09 -15.20 23.61
N ASP A 194 23.73 -16.37 23.52
CA ASP A 194 24.95 -16.71 24.25
C ASP A 194 24.87 -16.44 25.77
N GLY A 195 23.69 -16.68 26.37
CA GLY A 195 23.40 -16.46 27.79
C GLY A 195 23.16 -15.00 28.20
N ILE A 196 23.19 -14.05 27.25
CA ILE A 196 22.86 -12.64 27.47
C ILE A 196 21.41 -12.41 27.05
N LYS A 197 20.60 -11.85 27.96
CA LYS A 197 19.18 -11.54 27.73
C LYS A 197 18.97 -10.04 27.58
N LEU A 198 18.48 -9.62 26.41
CA LEU A 198 18.22 -8.21 26.07
C LEU A 198 16.77 -8.00 25.62
N PRO A 199 16.21 -6.77 25.66
CA PRO A 199 14.93 -6.49 25.05
C PRO A 199 14.90 -6.87 23.56
N SER A 200 13.79 -7.46 23.13
CA SER A 200 13.56 -7.81 21.74
C SER A 200 13.56 -6.57 20.86
N TYR A 201 14.20 -6.66 19.69
CA TYR A 201 14.08 -5.65 18.64
C TYR A 201 12.63 -5.57 18.16
N LYS A 202 11.99 -4.40 18.29
CA LYS A 202 10.58 -4.13 17.96
C LYS A 202 10.41 -3.29 16.69
N GLY A 203 11.48 -3.17 15.89
CA GLY A 203 11.47 -2.39 14.65
C GLY A 203 12.15 -1.03 14.85
N ASP A 204 12.62 -0.46 13.74
CA ASP A 204 13.47 0.73 13.74
C ASP A 204 12.79 1.98 14.33
N ASN A 205 11.45 1.99 14.38
CA ASN A 205 10.67 3.04 15.04
C ASN A 205 10.81 3.05 16.56
N ILE A 206 11.24 1.93 17.15
CA ILE A 206 11.29 1.73 18.61
C ILE A 206 12.73 1.62 19.09
N ASN A 207 13.49 0.64 18.59
CA ASN A 207 14.87 0.37 19.02
C ASN A 207 15.71 -0.16 17.84
N GLY A 208 16.99 -0.38 18.05
CA GLY A 208 17.94 -0.88 17.06
C GLY A 208 17.93 -2.41 16.91
N ASP A 209 18.34 -2.88 15.74
CA ASP A 209 18.43 -4.30 15.40
C ASP A 209 19.66 -4.98 16.02
N THR A 210 20.77 -4.24 16.18
CA THR A 210 22.01 -4.71 16.81
C THR A 210 21.74 -5.29 18.20
N PHE A 211 22.36 -6.44 18.50
CA PHE A 211 22.21 -7.14 19.78
C PHE A 211 23.20 -6.58 20.82
N ASP A 212 22.94 -5.35 21.27
CA ASP A 212 23.66 -4.70 22.36
C ASP A 212 22.70 -3.89 23.23
N GLU A 213 23.06 -3.68 24.49
CA GLU A 213 22.19 -3.03 25.48
C GLU A 213 21.72 -1.64 25.03
N LYS A 214 22.63 -0.82 24.48
CA LYS A 214 22.32 0.55 24.06
C LYS A 214 21.34 0.56 22.89
N SER A 215 21.55 -0.31 21.90
CA SER A 215 20.66 -0.42 20.74
C SER A 215 19.27 -0.92 21.13
N ARG A 216 19.13 -1.74 22.17
CA ARG A 216 17.84 -2.33 22.55
C ARG A 216 16.96 -1.44 23.43
N ILE A 217 17.51 -0.38 24.03
CA ILE A 217 16.73 0.63 24.75
C ILE A 217 15.82 1.37 23.75
N PRO A 218 14.50 1.47 24.02
CA PRO A 218 13.60 2.27 23.20
C PRO A 218 13.99 3.74 23.18
N ASP A 219 14.08 4.32 21.99
CA ASP A 219 14.46 5.72 21.76
C ASP A 219 13.32 6.44 21.03
N PRO A 220 12.68 7.46 21.65
CA PRO A 220 11.54 8.15 21.05
C PRO A 220 11.93 8.95 19.80
N HIS A 221 13.17 9.45 19.69
CA HIS A 221 13.63 10.23 18.53
C HIS A 221 13.61 9.42 17.22
N ARG A 222 13.60 8.09 17.32
CA ARG A 222 13.39 7.20 16.16
C ARG A 222 12.07 7.46 15.45
N MET A 223 11.04 7.95 16.14
CA MET A 223 9.76 8.31 15.52
C MET A 223 9.88 9.50 14.56
N ILE A 224 10.70 10.50 14.90
CA ILE A 224 10.99 11.65 14.02
C ILE A 224 11.76 11.18 12.77
N ARG A 225 12.71 10.27 12.96
CA ARG A 225 13.46 9.66 11.86
C ARG A 225 12.55 8.84 10.95
N ALA A 226 11.67 8.01 11.53
CA ALA A 226 10.67 7.23 10.81
C ALA A 226 9.74 8.14 9.99
N TYR A 227 9.26 9.24 10.58
CA TYR A 227 8.46 10.23 9.87
C TYR A 227 9.22 10.81 8.66
N SER A 228 10.46 11.24 8.86
CA SER A 228 11.28 11.84 7.79
C SER A 228 11.52 10.87 6.63
N GLN A 229 11.80 9.61 6.95
CA GLN A 229 11.96 8.54 5.96
C GLN A 229 10.62 8.25 5.25
N ALA A 230 9.52 8.13 5.98
CA ALA A 230 8.19 7.93 5.42
C ALA A 230 7.78 9.06 4.46
N ALA A 231 7.97 10.31 4.86
CA ALA A 231 7.68 11.47 4.03
C ALA A 231 8.49 11.46 2.72
N SER A 232 9.78 11.14 2.82
CA SER A 232 10.68 11.06 1.66
C SER A 232 10.31 9.90 0.72
N THR A 233 10.04 8.72 1.27
CA THR A 233 9.57 7.54 0.51
C THR A 233 8.26 7.84 -0.20
N LEU A 234 7.29 8.42 0.50
CA LEU A 234 5.97 8.70 -0.06
C LEU A 234 6.05 9.79 -1.15
N ASN A 235 6.89 10.80 -0.98
CA ASN A 235 7.14 11.80 -2.02
C ASN A 235 7.69 11.14 -3.31
N LEU A 236 8.66 10.23 -3.18
CA LEU A 236 9.22 9.51 -4.32
C LEU A 236 8.18 8.58 -4.98
N LEU A 237 7.39 7.86 -4.18
CA LEU A 237 6.30 7.01 -4.69
C LEU A 237 5.26 7.82 -5.47
N ARG A 238 4.90 9.02 -4.97
CA ARG A 238 4.01 9.95 -5.69
C ARG A 238 4.61 10.37 -7.03
N ALA A 239 5.89 10.73 -7.04
CA ALA A 239 6.61 11.08 -8.26
C ALA A 239 6.64 9.92 -9.28
N PHE A 240 6.81 8.67 -8.85
CA PHE A 240 6.73 7.51 -9.75
C PHE A 240 5.31 7.24 -10.25
N ALA A 241 4.30 7.40 -9.39
CA ALA A 241 2.91 7.17 -9.75
C ALA A 241 2.39 8.16 -10.79
N THR A 242 2.76 9.45 -10.70
CA THR A 242 2.28 10.50 -11.60
C THR A 242 3.27 10.90 -12.70
N GLY A 243 4.56 10.68 -12.49
CA GLY A 243 5.66 11.10 -13.39
C GLY A 243 5.97 10.15 -14.54
N GLY A 244 5.03 9.29 -14.94
CA GLY A 244 5.17 8.39 -16.08
C GLY A 244 5.95 7.11 -15.84
N TYR A 245 6.51 6.88 -14.64
CA TYR A 245 7.11 5.58 -14.30
C TYR A 245 6.04 4.48 -14.30
N ALA A 246 4.86 4.76 -13.74
CA ALA A 246 3.71 3.85 -13.73
C ALA A 246 2.95 3.76 -15.07
N ALA A 247 3.47 4.33 -16.17
CA ALA A 247 2.80 4.27 -17.46
C ALA A 247 2.79 2.83 -18.01
N MET A 248 1.63 2.39 -18.50
CA MET A 248 1.41 1.02 -18.99
C MET A 248 2.39 0.59 -20.09
N GLN A 249 2.89 1.53 -20.91
CA GLN A 249 3.89 1.29 -21.95
C GLN A 249 5.21 0.72 -21.40
N ARG A 250 5.55 0.99 -20.13
CA ARG A 250 6.77 0.47 -19.49
C ARG A 250 6.59 -0.93 -18.91
N VAL A 251 5.35 -1.39 -18.75
CA VAL A 251 5.05 -2.70 -18.16
C VAL A 251 5.53 -3.83 -19.06
N THR A 252 5.39 -3.69 -20.38
CA THR A 252 5.91 -4.67 -21.34
C THR A 252 7.42 -4.84 -21.20
N GLN A 253 8.17 -3.74 -21.07
CA GLN A 253 9.61 -3.79 -20.84
C GLN A 253 9.94 -4.55 -19.55
N TRP A 254 9.15 -4.35 -18.49
CA TRP A 254 9.45 -4.99 -17.21
C TRP A 254 9.13 -6.47 -17.16
N ASN A 255 8.06 -6.90 -17.83
CA ASN A 255 7.65 -8.29 -17.88
C ASN A 255 8.61 -9.12 -18.73
N LEU A 256 9.18 -8.55 -19.79
CA LEU A 256 10.21 -9.20 -20.61
C LEU A 256 11.45 -9.55 -19.79
N ASP A 257 11.95 -8.62 -18.97
CA ASP A 257 13.09 -8.89 -18.08
C ASP A 257 12.86 -10.10 -17.15
N PHE A 258 11.61 -10.34 -16.70
CA PHE A 258 11.26 -11.48 -15.84
C PHE A 258 11.24 -12.80 -16.60
N VAL A 259 10.64 -12.82 -17.79
CA VAL A 259 10.52 -14.03 -18.61
C VAL A 259 11.88 -14.49 -19.10
N GLU A 260 12.75 -13.56 -19.53
CA GLU A 260 14.11 -13.87 -20.03
C GLU A 260 15.02 -14.56 -18.99
N HIS A 261 14.71 -14.46 -17.70
CA HIS A 261 15.58 -14.94 -16.62
C HIS A 261 14.91 -15.99 -15.72
N SER A 262 13.76 -16.56 -16.12
CA SER A 262 13.05 -17.57 -15.34
C SER A 262 13.05 -18.94 -16.05
N GLU A 263 13.28 -20.03 -15.31
CA GLU A 263 13.21 -21.41 -15.84
C GLU A 263 11.83 -21.80 -16.38
N GLN A 264 10.78 -21.04 -16.03
CA GLN A 264 9.40 -21.23 -16.50
C GLN A 264 9.05 -20.34 -17.70
N GLY A 265 10.02 -19.54 -18.19
CA GLY A 265 9.89 -18.69 -19.37
C GLY A 265 10.21 -19.37 -20.69
N ASP A 266 10.77 -20.59 -20.64
CA ASP A 266 11.05 -21.48 -21.77
C ASP A 266 9.86 -22.40 -22.11
#